data_AF-A0A4D4J147-F1
#
_entry.id   AF-A0A4D4J147-F1
#
_cell.length_a   1.000
_cell.length_b   1.000
_cell.length_c   1.000
_cell.angle_alpha   90.00
_cell.angle_beta   90.00
_cell.angle_gamma   90.00
#
_symmetry.space_group_name_H-M   'P 1'
#
loop_
_entity.id
_entity.type
_entity.pdbx_description
1 polymer ?
#
loop_
_entity_poly.entity_id
_entity_poly.type
_entity_poly.pdbx_seq_one_letter_code
_entity_poly.pdbx_strand_id
1 'polypeptide(L)'
;MSSWSDFHTAAPELATAVHHRFAATGLAFRATLRRDGFPQISGIEVEFLGGEVWLGMMPGSRKAADLARDPRLALHAATADPKVSDVRAGTRLITVAAARKPNTTMWFTVTTLAVSAAPG
;
A
#
# COMPACT_ATOMS: atom_id res chain seq x y z
N MET A 1 -1.91 13.97 6.93
CA MET A 1 -3.04 13.14 6.45
C MET A 1 -2.82 11.76 7.03
N SER A 2 -3.72 11.28 7.89
CA SER A 2 -3.41 10.18 8.82
C SER A 2 -4.22 8.89 8.57
N SER A 3 -5.38 8.96 7.90
CA SER A 3 -6.19 7.79 7.56
C SER A 3 -6.56 7.72 6.08
N TRP A 4 -7.05 6.56 5.63
CA TRP A 4 -7.64 6.43 4.29
C TRP A 4 -8.88 7.30 4.13
N SER A 5 -9.69 7.43 5.19
CA SER A 5 -10.86 8.31 5.19
C SER A 5 -10.47 9.77 4.94
N ASP A 6 -9.43 10.28 5.60
CA ASP A 6 -8.95 11.65 5.39
C ASP A 6 -8.55 11.88 3.93
N PHE A 7 -7.86 10.90 3.33
CA PHE A 7 -7.47 10.95 1.93
C PHE A 7 -8.67 10.91 0.99
N HIS A 8 -9.64 10.05 1.28
CA HIS A 8 -10.87 9.96 0.49
C HIS A 8 -11.66 11.26 0.53
N THR A 9 -11.72 11.95 1.67
CA THR A 9 -12.34 13.28 1.75
C THR A 9 -11.56 14.33 0.97
N ALA A 10 -10.23 14.31 1.03
CA ALA A 10 -9.39 15.32 0.37
C ALA A 10 -9.29 15.14 -1.16
N ALA A 11 -9.37 13.91 -1.67
CA ALA A 11 -9.21 13.59 -3.09
C ALA A 11 -10.14 12.42 -3.51
N PRO A 12 -11.46 12.61 -3.55
CA PRO A 12 -12.44 11.53 -3.66
C PRO A 12 -12.35 10.73 -4.97
N GLU A 13 -12.15 11.40 -6.11
CA GLU A 13 -12.02 10.74 -7.41
C GLU A 13 -10.77 9.85 -7.45
N LEU A 14 -9.66 10.37 -6.94
CA LEU A 14 -8.40 9.63 -6.87
C LEU A 14 -8.51 8.46 -5.89
N ALA A 15 -9.09 8.68 -4.70
CA ALA A 15 -9.31 7.63 -3.72
C ALA A 15 -10.18 6.51 -4.29
N THR A 16 -11.23 6.84 -5.04
CA THR A 16 -12.09 5.88 -5.72
C THR A 16 -11.30 5.05 -6.74
N ALA A 17 -10.50 5.71 -7.59
CA ALA A 17 -9.68 5.02 -8.58
C ALA A 17 -8.63 4.09 -7.93
N VAL A 18 -7.98 4.55 -6.85
CA VAL A 18 -7.03 3.76 -6.08
C VAL A 18 -7.72 2.55 -5.45
N HIS A 19 -8.84 2.76 -4.74
CA HIS A 19 -9.59 1.70 -4.10
C HIS A 19 -9.99 0.62 -5.11
N HIS A 20 -10.62 1.03 -6.22
CA HIS A 20 -11.02 0.12 -7.30
C HIS A 20 -9.83 -0.69 -7.81
N ARG A 21 -8.67 -0.05 -7.98
CA ARG A 21 -7.49 -0.74 -8.52
C ARG A 21 -6.93 -1.80 -7.57
N PHE A 22 -6.84 -1.52 -6.27
CA PHE A 22 -6.35 -2.50 -5.30
C PHE A 22 -7.41 -3.58 -4.99
N ALA A 23 -8.69 -3.23 -5.00
CA ALA A 23 -9.80 -4.16 -4.79
C ALA A 23 -9.97 -5.17 -5.94
N ALA A 24 -9.52 -4.83 -7.16
CA ALA A 24 -9.64 -5.71 -8.32
C ALA A 24 -8.95 -7.07 -8.13
N THR A 25 -7.88 -7.14 -7.34
CA THR A 25 -7.15 -8.39 -7.05
C THR A 25 -6.99 -8.69 -5.57
N GLY A 26 -7.11 -7.68 -4.69
CA GLY A 26 -6.72 -7.77 -3.28
C GLY A 26 -5.21 -7.92 -3.05
N LEU A 27 -4.41 -7.92 -4.13
CA LEU A 27 -2.98 -8.17 -4.10
C LEU A 27 -2.19 -6.99 -4.65
N ALA A 28 -1.06 -6.72 -4.02
CA ALA A 28 -0.12 -5.68 -4.43
C ALA A 28 1.33 -6.14 -4.26
N PHE A 29 2.23 -5.35 -4.84
CA PHE A 29 3.65 -5.40 -4.56
C PHE A 29 3.99 -4.27 -3.59
N ARG A 30 4.74 -4.63 -2.56
CA ARG A 30 5.26 -3.70 -1.57
C ARG A 30 6.76 -3.55 -1.72
N ALA A 31 7.26 -2.32 -1.72
CA ALA A 31 8.68 -2.01 -1.56
C ALA A 31 8.95 -1.44 -0.15
N THR A 32 9.90 -2.02 0.58
CA THR A 32 10.42 -1.51 1.86
C THR A 32 11.93 -1.29 1.80
N LEU A 33 12.51 -0.55 2.75
CA LEU A 33 13.96 -0.39 2.86
C LEU A 33 14.53 -1.42 3.83
N ARG A 34 15.53 -2.19 3.38
CA ARG A 34 16.32 -3.07 4.26
C ARG A 34 17.28 -2.25 5.13
N ARG A 35 17.90 -2.91 6.11
CA ARG A 35 18.96 -2.33 6.97
C ARG A 35 20.12 -1.69 6.18
N ASP A 36 20.44 -2.24 5.02
CA ASP A 36 21.51 -1.74 4.13
C ASP A 36 21.03 -0.64 3.18
N GLY A 37 19.78 -0.17 3.31
CA GLY A 37 19.20 0.88 2.48
C GLY A 37 18.71 0.42 1.10
N PHE A 38 18.95 -0.84 0.71
CA PHE A 38 18.44 -1.36 -0.56
C PHE A 38 16.94 -1.65 -0.49
N PRO A 39 16.19 -1.44 -1.59
CA PRO A 39 14.78 -1.79 -1.64
C PRO A 39 14.58 -3.31 -1.62
N GLN A 40 13.59 -3.77 -0.84
CA GLN A 40 13.09 -5.14 -0.85
C GLN A 40 11.64 -5.15 -1.36
N ILE A 41 11.40 -5.86 -2.46
CA ILE A 41 10.07 -6.01 -3.06
C ILE A 41 9.50 -7.40 -2.74
N SER A 42 8.23 -7.46 -2.35
CA SER A 42 7.48 -8.71 -2.16
C SER A 42 5.98 -8.50 -2.32
N GLY A 43 5.23 -9.56 -2.61
CA GLY A 43 3.77 -9.54 -2.60
C GLY A 43 3.19 -9.23 -1.21
N ILE A 44 2.02 -8.60 -1.21
CA ILE A 44 1.25 -8.26 -0.01
C ILE A 44 -0.26 -8.28 -0.32
N GLU A 45 -1.05 -8.72 0.65
CA GLU A 45 -2.50 -8.56 0.65
C GLU A 45 -2.85 -7.15 1.15
N VAL A 46 -3.82 -6.52 0.48
CA VAL A 46 -4.28 -5.16 0.80
C VAL A 46 -5.78 -5.18 1.01
N GLU A 47 -6.22 -4.65 2.14
CA GLU A 47 -7.63 -4.56 2.49
C GLU A 47 -8.00 -3.14 2.92
N PHE A 48 -9.14 -2.63 2.45
CA PHE A 48 -9.69 -1.34 2.85
C PHE A 48 -10.86 -1.59 3.80
N LEU A 49 -10.70 -1.25 5.07
CA LEU A 49 -11.69 -1.57 6.10
C LEU A 49 -11.68 -0.52 7.20
N GLY A 50 -12.87 -0.06 7.60
CA GLY A 50 -13.04 0.87 8.72
C GLY A 50 -12.40 2.25 8.49
N GLY A 51 -12.32 2.71 7.24
CA GLY A 51 -11.68 3.99 6.91
C GLY A 51 -10.15 3.95 6.91
N GLU A 52 -9.56 2.75 6.88
CA GLU A 52 -8.10 2.52 6.90
C GLU A 52 -7.67 1.57 5.78
N VAL A 53 -6.35 1.54 5.50
CA VAL A 53 -5.72 0.51 4.65
C VAL A 53 -4.93 -0.46 5.52
N TRP A 54 -5.21 -1.75 5.36
CA TRP A 54 -4.63 -2.86 6.09
C TRP A 54 -3.70 -3.68 5.18
N LEU A 55 -2.56 -4.09 5.75
CA LEU A 55 -1.57 -4.91 5.07
C LEU A 55 -1.35 -6.22 5.85
N GLY A 56 -1.57 -7.36 5.17
CA GLY A 56 -1.44 -8.69 5.75
C GLY A 56 0.03 -9.14 5.85
N MET A 57 0.57 -9.25 7.07
CA MET A 57 1.97 -9.64 7.30
C MET A 57 2.12 -10.56 8.51
N MET A 58 2.77 -11.71 8.28
CA MET A 58 3.16 -12.61 9.37
C MET A 58 4.10 -11.91 10.38
N PRO A 59 3.90 -12.13 11.69
CA PRO A 59 4.90 -11.80 12.70
C PRO A 59 6.27 -12.38 12.35
N GLY A 60 7.34 -11.62 12.61
CA GLY A 60 8.72 -12.06 12.37
C GLY A 60 9.13 -12.14 10.89
N SER A 61 8.24 -11.83 9.95
CA SER A 61 8.60 -11.77 8.53
C SER A 61 9.62 -10.66 8.25
N ARG A 62 10.46 -10.85 7.20
CA ARG A 62 11.46 -9.85 6.79
C ARG A 62 10.86 -8.47 6.53
N LYS A 63 9.70 -8.44 5.88
CA LYS A 63 8.91 -7.23 5.61
C LYS A 63 8.48 -6.49 6.88
N ALA A 64 8.09 -7.22 7.92
CA ALA A 64 7.73 -6.63 9.21
C ALA A 64 8.97 -6.06 9.94
N ALA A 65 10.11 -6.76 9.87
CA ALA A 65 11.36 -6.28 10.46
C ALA A 65 11.92 -5.04 9.75
N ASP A 66 11.73 -4.95 8.43
CA ASP A 66 12.09 -3.76 7.66
C ASP A 66 11.22 -2.56 8.07
N LEU A 67 9.90 -2.75 8.18
CA LEU A 67 8.97 -1.70 8.62
C LEU A 67 9.15 -1.26 10.07
N ALA A 68 9.58 -2.16 10.95
CA ALA A 68 9.91 -1.81 12.33
C ALA A 68 11.14 -0.89 12.42
N ARG A 69 12.05 -0.96 11.44
CA ARG A 69 13.23 -0.09 11.36
C ARG A 69 12.95 1.20 10.61
N ASP A 70 12.26 1.11 9.48
CA ASP A 70 11.86 2.24 8.65
C ASP A 70 10.39 2.06 8.25
N PRO A 71 9.46 2.87 8.76
CA PRO A 71 8.03 2.69 8.54
C PRO A 71 7.60 3.00 7.09
N ARG A 72 8.50 3.54 6.26
CA ARG A 72 8.19 3.89 4.87
C ARG A 72 8.11 2.66 3.98
N LEU A 73 7.07 2.62 3.15
CA LEU A 73 6.93 1.68 2.06
C LEU A 73 6.27 2.32 0.85
N ALA A 74 6.33 1.64 -0.28
CA ALA A 74 5.51 1.96 -1.44
C ALA A 74 4.68 0.76 -1.86
N LEU A 75 3.44 1.00 -2.27
CA LEU A 75 2.51 0.02 -2.80
C LEU A 75 2.33 0.23 -4.30
N HIS A 76 2.43 -0.86 -5.04
CA HIS A 76 2.13 -0.95 -6.45
C HIS A 76 1.05 -2.02 -6.64
N ALA A 77 -0.11 -1.63 -7.17
CA ALA A 77 -1.20 -2.58 -7.37
C ALA A 77 -0.79 -3.68 -8.37
N ALA A 78 -1.24 -4.92 -8.14
CA ALA A 78 -0.98 -5.98 -9.09
C ALA A 78 -1.65 -5.71 -10.44
N THR A 79 -1.12 -6.34 -11.49
CA THR A 79 -1.76 -6.34 -12.82
C THR A 79 -2.99 -7.23 -12.79
N ALA A 80 -4.18 -6.63 -12.94
CA ALA A 80 -5.44 -7.37 -12.98
C ALA A 80 -5.73 -7.99 -14.37
N ASP A 81 -5.23 -7.37 -15.45
CA ASP A 81 -5.43 -7.83 -16.83
C ASP A 81 -4.07 -8.11 -17.50
N PRO A 82 -3.77 -9.37 -17.89
CA PRO A 82 -2.53 -9.70 -18.60
C PRO A 82 -2.46 -9.12 -20.01
N LYS A 83 -3.60 -8.72 -20.60
CA LYS A 83 -3.70 -8.13 -21.93
C LYS A 83 -4.02 -6.64 -21.85
N VAL A 84 -3.31 -5.89 -20.98
CA VAL A 84 -3.40 -4.43 -20.72
C VAL A 84 -4.32 -3.70 -21.72
N SER A 85 -5.62 -3.84 -21.52
CA SER A 85 -6.63 -3.35 -22.47
C SER A 85 -7.08 -1.94 -22.10
N ASP A 86 -6.82 -1.55 -20.85
CA ASP A 86 -7.09 -0.23 -20.31
C ASP A 86 -5.80 0.40 -19.77
N VAL A 87 -5.15 1.20 -20.62
CA VAL A 87 -3.94 1.98 -20.28
C VAL A 87 -4.31 3.25 -19.48
N ARG A 88 -5.61 3.58 -19.33
CA ARG A 88 -6.04 4.86 -18.74
C ARG A 88 -5.86 4.92 -17.23
N ALA A 89 -5.78 3.77 -16.56
CA ALA A 89 -5.27 3.70 -15.18
C ALA A 89 -3.74 3.72 -15.20
N GLY A 90 -3.15 4.87 -15.56
CA GLY A 90 -1.71 5.07 -15.51
C GLY A 90 -1.13 4.56 -14.18
N THR A 91 0.02 3.91 -14.22
CA THR A 91 0.65 3.34 -13.02
C THR A 91 0.89 4.44 -11.99
N ARG A 92 0.12 4.44 -10.88
CA ARG A 92 0.33 5.35 -9.76
C ARG A 92 1.03 4.61 -8.64
N LEU A 93 2.12 5.20 -8.15
CA LEU A 93 2.82 4.71 -6.98
C LEU A 93 2.18 5.35 -5.75
N ILE A 94 1.76 4.53 -4.80
CA ILE A 94 1.29 5.03 -3.51
C ILE A 94 2.43 4.85 -2.52
N THR A 95 3.00 5.96 -2.06
CA THR A 95 3.96 5.95 -0.96
C THR A 95 3.22 6.08 0.34
N VAL A 96 3.45 5.15 1.26
CA VAL A 96 2.74 5.11 2.53
C VAL A 96 3.70 4.86 3.67
N ALA A 97 3.37 5.36 4.86
CA ALA A 97 3.99 4.90 6.10
C ALA A 97 3.06 3.87 6.74
N ALA A 98 3.60 2.76 7.21
CA ALA A 98 2.85 1.77 7.99
C ALA A 98 3.31 1.74 9.43
N ALA A 99 2.35 1.47 10.33
CA ALA A 99 2.60 1.14 11.70
C ALA A 99 1.85 -0.15 12.07
N ARG A 100 2.43 -0.93 12.98
CA ARG A 100 1.74 -2.07 13.57
C ARG A 100 0.68 -1.57 14.54
N LYS A 101 -0.56 -2.08 14.48
CA LYS A 101 -1.57 -1.79 15.51
C LYS A 101 -1.28 -2.59 16.80
N PRO A 102 -1.51 -2.01 17.98
CA PRO A 102 -1.50 -2.77 19.23
C PRO A 102 -2.50 -3.94 19.17
N ASN A 103 -2.15 -5.06 19.79
CA ASN A 103 -3.01 -6.24 19.95
C ASN A 103 -3.42 -6.98 18.66
N THR A 104 -2.72 -6.77 17.54
CA THR A 104 -2.93 -7.58 16.33
C THR A 104 -1.69 -8.41 15.99
N THR A 105 -1.90 -9.70 15.68
CA THR A 105 -0.80 -10.63 15.37
C THR A 105 -0.33 -10.49 13.92
N MET A 106 -1.24 -10.40 12.96
CA MET A 106 -0.92 -10.52 11.51
C MET A 106 -1.16 -9.25 10.69
N TRP A 107 -1.56 -8.14 11.31
CA TRP A 107 -2.02 -6.95 10.56
C TRP A 107 -1.27 -5.69 10.95
N PHE A 108 -0.95 -4.89 9.92
CA PHE A 108 -0.38 -3.55 10.03
C PHE A 108 -1.33 -2.58 9.34
N THR A 109 -1.42 -1.36 9.85
CA THR A 109 -2.19 -0.28 9.23
C THR A 109 -1.27 0.72 8.59
N VAL A 110 -1.69 1.23 7.43
CA VAL A 110 -1.11 2.44 6.86
C VAL A 110 -1.52 3.64 7.73
N THR A 111 -0.55 4.37 8.26
CA THR A 111 -0.77 5.55 9.12
C THR A 111 -0.47 6.87 8.43
N THR A 112 0.07 6.83 7.22
CA THR A 112 0.23 8.02 6.36
C THR A 112 0.17 7.58 4.92
N LEU A 113 -0.64 8.27 4.13
CA LEU A 113 -0.85 7.97 2.72
C LEU A 113 -0.46 9.18 1.86
N ALA A 114 0.43 8.99 0.91
CA ALA A 114 0.79 9.96 -0.12
C ALA A 114 0.76 9.27 -1.50
N VAL A 115 -0.12 9.74 -2.39
CA VAL A 115 -0.17 9.22 -3.77
C VAL A 115 0.69 10.12 -4.65
N SER A 116 1.68 9.55 -5.33
CA SER A 116 2.43 10.23 -6.38
C SER A 116 2.00 9.71 -7.73
N ALA A 117 1.75 10.62 -8.68
CA ALA A 117 1.78 10.23 -10.08
C ALA A 117 3.24 9.94 -10.47
N ALA A 118 3.47 8.91 -11.29
CA ALA A 118 4.72 8.85 -12.03
C ALA A 118 4.75 10.08 -12.99
N PRO A 119 5.89 10.77 -13.14
CA PRO A 119 6.02 11.77 -14.20
C PRO A 119 5.76 11.08 -15.54
N GLY A 120 4.90 11.71 -16.36
CA GLY A 120 4.53 11.24 -17.70
C GLY A 120 5.64 11.44 -18.72
#